data_AF-A0A4Q7AEU5-F1
#
_entry.id   AF-A0A4Q7AEU5-F1
#
_cell.length_a   1.000
_cell.length_b   1.000
_cell.length_c   1.000
_cell.angle_alpha   90.00
_cell.angle_beta   90.00
_cell.angle_gamma   90.00
#
_symmetry.space_group_name_H-M   'P 1'
#
loop_
_entity.id
_entity.type
_entity.pdbx_description
1 polymer ?
#
loop_
_entity_poly.entity_id
_entity_poly.type
_entity_poly.pdbx_seq_one_letter_code
_entity_poly.pdbx_strand_id
1 'polypeptide(L)'
;TLTDAAGNESDPSPALTLTVDTQAPDAPVVNPANTHDPITGTAEAGSTVSVSYPDGQGGTTTVTTTADADGHWSVPNPGLKDGDEVTATATDAAGNVSQPGNTVIDGTAPTAPA
;
A
#
# COMPACT_ATOMS: atom_id res chain seq x y z
N THR A 1 31.49 2.44 -32.48
CA THR A 1 32.62 1.56 -32.79
C THR A 1 33.87 2.41 -32.90
N LEU A 2 35.05 1.83 -32.74
CA LEU A 2 36.32 2.44 -33.13
C LEU A 2 36.89 1.56 -34.26
N THR A 3 37.38 2.19 -35.33
CA THR A 3 38.00 1.49 -36.47
C THR A 3 39.52 1.64 -36.37
N ASP A 4 40.27 0.53 -36.38
CA ASP A 4 41.73 0.58 -36.47
C ASP A 4 42.23 0.84 -37.91
N ALA A 5 43.53 1.10 -38.07
CA ALA A 5 44.13 1.39 -39.38
C ALA A 5 44.13 0.20 -40.35
N ALA A 6 43.82 -1.02 -39.89
CA ALA A 6 43.68 -2.23 -40.70
C ALA A 6 42.22 -2.54 -41.09
N GLY A 7 41.26 -1.71 -40.65
CA GLY A 7 39.84 -1.87 -40.95
C GLY A 7 39.10 -2.81 -39.99
N ASN A 8 39.68 -3.18 -38.85
CA ASN A 8 38.95 -3.92 -37.83
C ASN A 8 38.07 -2.96 -37.03
N GLU A 9 36.77 -3.22 -36.97
CA GLU A 9 35.86 -2.53 -36.05
C GLU A 9 35.70 -3.35 -34.76
N SER A 10 35.63 -2.63 -33.63
CA SER A 10 35.16 -3.22 -32.39
C SER A 10 33.66 -3.52 -32.43
N ASP A 11 33.24 -4.62 -31.81
CA ASP A 11 31.82 -4.91 -31.62
C ASP A 11 31.14 -3.77 -30.86
N PRO A 12 29.92 -3.35 -31.25
CA PRO A 12 29.16 -2.37 -30.48
C PRO A 12 28.82 -2.95 -29.10
N SER A 13 28.85 -2.11 -28.06
CA SER A 13 28.37 -2.49 -26.73
C SER A 13 26.88 -2.89 -26.80
N PRO A 14 26.45 -3.88 -25.98
CA PRO A 14 25.04 -4.26 -25.93
C PRO A 14 24.16 -3.07 -25.54
N ALA A 15 22.95 -3.02 -26.08
CA ALA A 15 21.98 -1.99 -25.73
C ALA A 15 21.57 -2.12 -24.26
N LEU A 16 21.51 -0.99 -23.54
CA LEU A 16 20.91 -0.89 -22.22
C LEU A 16 19.42 -0.58 -22.37
N THR A 17 18.55 -1.45 -21.85
CA THR A 17 17.12 -1.19 -21.75
C THR A 17 16.78 -0.72 -20.34
N LEU A 18 16.26 0.51 -20.22
CA LEU A 18 15.71 1.05 -18.97
C LEU A 18 14.19 1.15 -19.12
N THR A 19 13.45 0.47 -18.26
CA THR A 19 12.00 0.65 -18.11
C THR A 19 11.77 1.50 -16.87
N VAL A 20 11.12 2.65 -17.04
CA VAL A 20 10.65 3.48 -15.93
C VAL A 20 9.17 3.19 -15.75
N ASP A 21 8.80 2.78 -14.56
CA ASP A 21 7.40 2.64 -14.17
C ASP A 21 6.95 3.90 -13.43
N THR A 22 5.87 4.51 -13.90
CA THR A 22 5.28 5.72 -13.31
C THR A 22 3.82 5.51 -12.94
N GLN A 23 3.29 4.30 -13.05
CA GLN A 23 1.89 4.01 -12.79
C GLN A 23 1.72 3.67 -11.32
N ALA A 24 0.93 4.47 -10.60
CA ALA A 24 0.55 4.14 -9.24
C ALA A 24 -0.42 2.94 -9.18
N PRO A 25 -0.41 2.17 -8.09
CA PRO A 25 -1.44 1.19 -7.81
C PRO A 25 -2.81 1.84 -7.61
N ASP A 26 -3.86 1.03 -7.74
CA ASP A 26 -5.20 1.41 -7.30
C ASP A 26 -5.21 1.69 -5.78
N ALA A 27 -6.18 2.49 -5.34
CA ALA A 27 -6.35 2.77 -3.91
C ALA A 27 -6.65 1.48 -3.14
N PRO A 28 -6.02 1.25 -1.97
CA PRO A 28 -6.38 0.14 -1.10
C PRO A 28 -7.84 0.21 -0.70
N VAL A 29 -8.46 -0.95 -0.53
CA VAL A 29 -9.74 -1.07 0.16
C VAL A 29 -9.44 -1.33 1.63
N VAL A 30 -10.04 -0.56 2.52
CA VAL A 30 -10.08 -0.88 3.95
C VAL A 30 -11.44 -1.50 4.24
N ASN A 31 -11.45 -2.71 4.79
CA ASN A 31 -12.69 -3.39 5.13
C ASN A 31 -13.39 -2.68 6.30
N PRO A 32 -14.72 -2.85 6.47
CA PRO A 32 -15.41 -2.41 7.67
C PRO A 32 -14.70 -2.92 8.92
N ALA A 33 -14.45 -2.01 9.87
CA ALA A 33 -13.67 -2.29 11.06
C ALA A 33 -14.44 -1.89 12.31
N ASN A 34 -14.25 -2.66 13.38
CA ASN A 34 -14.84 -2.40 14.69
C ASN A 34 -13.75 -2.02 15.71
N THR A 35 -14.12 -1.82 16.97
CA THR A 35 -13.22 -1.34 18.02
C THR A 35 -12.24 -2.38 18.57
N HIS A 36 -12.30 -3.64 18.11
CA HIS A 36 -11.56 -4.77 18.70
C HIS A 36 -10.74 -5.57 17.69
N ASP A 37 -11.34 -5.90 16.55
CA ASP A 37 -10.70 -6.75 15.56
C ASP A 37 -9.59 -6.01 14.79
N PRO A 38 -8.60 -6.74 14.25
CA PRO A 38 -7.58 -6.16 13.39
C PRO A 38 -8.18 -5.38 12.23
N ILE A 39 -7.48 -4.32 11.82
CA ILE A 39 -7.82 -3.59 10.61
C ILE A 39 -7.35 -4.45 9.43
N THR A 40 -8.22 -4.67 8.46
CA THR A 40 -7.96 -5.51 7.29
C THR A 40 -8.35 -4.81 6.01
N GLY A 41 -7.87 -5.30 4.89
CA GLY A 41 -8.23 -4.77 3.59
C GLY A 41 -7.58 -5.51 2.43
N THR A 42 -7.65 -4.89 1.26
CA THR A 42 -6.97 -5.35 0.04
C THR A 42 -6.17 -4.23 -0.60
N ALA A 43 -5.09 -4.58 -1.30
CA ALA A 43 -4.28 -3.70 -2.14
C ALA A 43 -3.66 -4.52 -3.29
N GLU A 44 -2.87 -3.88 -4.16
CA GLU A 44 -2.07 -4.62 -5.14
C GLU A 44 -1.14 -5.62 -4.43
N ALA A 45 -1.11 -6.86 -4.90
CA ALA A 45 -0.31 -7.93 -4.30
C ALA A 45 1.18 -7.57 -4.25
N GLY A 46 1.81 -7.78 -3.09
CA GLY A 46 3.22 -7.43 -2.86
C GLY A 46 3.51 -5.94 -2.66
N SER A 47 2.50 -5.05 -2.79
CA SER A 47 2.66 -3.63 -2.47
C SER A 47 2.82 -3.40 -0.96
N THR A 48 3.52 -2.33 -0.59
CA THR A 48 3.59 -1.88 0.81
C THR A 48 2.37 -1.03 1.11
N VAL A 49 1.58 -1.42 2.11
CA VAL A 49 0.40 -0.68 2.57
C VAL A 49 0.78 0.14 3.80
N SER A 50 0.56 1.45 3.75
CA SER A 50 0.69 2.38 4.88
C SER A 50 -0.69 2.70 5.44
N VAL A 51 -0.96 2.31 6.68
CA VAL A 51 -2.24 2.51 7.36
C VAL A 51 -2.08 3.57 8.44
N SER A 52 -2.90 4.62 8.40
CA SER A 52 -2.88 5.75 9.33
C SER A 52 -4.19 5.86 10.11
N TYR A 53 -4.11 6.13 11.40
CA TYR A 53 -5.25 6.27 12.31
C TYR A 53 -4.90 7.15 13.52
N PRO A 54 -5.89 7.64 14.29
CA PRO A 54 -5.66 8.43 15.50
C PRO A 54 -4.80 7.69 16.54
N ASP A 55 -3.91 8.41 17.23
CA ASP A 55 -3.06 7.86 18.29
C ASP A 55 -3.68 7.95 19.70
N GLY A 56 -4.91 8.46 19.81
CA GLY A 56 -5.61 8.68 21.08
C GLY A 56 -5.12 9.89 21.90
N GLN A 57 -4.10 10.60 21.43
CA GLN A 57 -3.52 11.80 22.05
C GLN A 57 -3.72 13.07 21.19
N GLY A 58 -4.52 12.97 20.12
CA GLY A 58 -4.80 14.06 19.19
C GLY A 58 -3.86 14.12 17.99
N GLY A 59 -2.97 13.13 17.83
CA GLY A 59 -2.12 12.94 16.67
C GLY A 59 -2.55 11.77 15.78
N THR A 60 -1.71 11.45 14.80
CA THR A 60 -1.89 10.33 13.87
C THR A 60 -0.69 9.40 13.98
N THR A 61 -0.99 8.10 14.06
CA THR A 61 -0.01 7.02 13.94
C THR A 61 -0.12 6.40 12.56
N THR A 62 1.03 6.08 11.95
CA THR A 62 1.10 5.31 10.72
C THR A 62 1.88 4.02 10.96
N VAL A 63 1.34 2.90 10.51
CA VAL A 63 2.00 1.59 10.49
C VAL A 63 2.05 1.06 9.07
N THR A 64 3.00 0.17 8.80
CA THR A 64 3.16 -0.45 7.48
C THR A 64 2.96 -1.95 7.54
N THR A 65 2.45 -2.51 6.46
CA THR A 65 2.35 -3.95 6.21
C THR A 65 2.53 -4.20 4.72
N THR A 66 2.63 -5.47 4.32
CA THR A 66 2.72 -5.86 2.91
C THR A 66 1.46 -6.63 2.54
N ALA A 67 0.85 -6.28 1.41
CA ALA A 67 -0.22 -7.08 0.84
C ALA A 67 0.34 -8.43 0.38
N ASP A 68 -0.31 -9.52 0.75
CA ASP A 68 0.12 -10.85 0.37
C ASP A 68 -0.07 -11.12 -1.14
N ALA A 69 0.20 -12.35 -1.57
CA ALA A 69 0.10 -12.74 -2.98
C ALA A 69 -1.33 -12.65 -3.54
N ASP A 70 -2.34 -12.70 -2.66
CA ASP A 70 -3.76 -12.56 -3.01
C ASP A 70 -4.24 -11.10 -2.81
N GLY A 71 -3.36 -10.21 -2.38
CA GLY A 71 -3.64 -8.79 -2.15
C GLY A 71 -4.21 -8.48 -0.76
N HIS A 72 -4.30 -9.45 0.14
CA HIS A 72 -4.83 -9.23 1.49
C HIS A 72 -3.77 -8.66 2.43
N TRP A 73 -4.21 -7.80 3.35
CA TRP A 73 -3.35 -7.26 4.40
C TRP A 73 -4.10 -7.11 5.72
N SER A 74 -3.34 -7.09 6.82
CA SER A 74 -3.86 -6.81 8.16
C SER A 74 -2.83 -6.08 9.01
N VAL A 75 -3.32 -5.21 9.89
CA VAL A 75 -2.56 -4.59 10.98
C VAL A 75 -3.32 -4.70 12.30
N PRO A 76 -2.63 -4.81 13.45
CA PRO A 76 -3.29 -4.81 14.76
C PRO A 76 -4.11 -3.54 14.98
N ASN A 77 -5.27 -3.68 15.60
CA ASN A 77 -6.05 -2.54 16.05
C ASN A 77 -5.53 -2.09 17.45
N PRO A 78 -5.05 -0.84 17.61
CA PRO A 78 -4.51 -0.35 18.88
C PRO A 78 -5.60 -0.06 19.94
N GLY A 79 -6.87 -0.36 19.66
CA GLY A 79 -8.00 -0.02 20.50
C GLY A 79 -8.68 1.28 20.08
N LEU A 80 -8.82 1.48 18.77
CA LEU A 80 -9.54 2.61 18.16
C LEU A 80 -10.98 2.69 18.67
N LYS A 81 -11.54 3.89 18.63
CA LYS A 81 -12.89 4.22 19.11
C LYS A 81 -13.86 4.36 17.96
N ASP A 82 -15.14 4.20 18.27
CA ASP A 82 -16.22 4.50 17.34
C ASP A 82 -16.07 5.91 16.78
N GLY A 83 -16.14 6.04 15.45
CA GLY A 83 -15.93 7.30 14.74
C GLY A 83 -14.47 7.63 14.39
N ASP A 84 -13.48 6.86 14.85
CA ASP A 84 -12.10 7.03 14.39
C ASP A 84 -11.99 6.71 12.89
N GLU A 85 -11.28 7.57 12.15
CA GLU A 85 -11.03 7.38 10.72
C GLU A 85 -9.72 6.61 10.50
N VAL A 86 -9.77 5.62 9.62
CA VAL A 86 -8.59 4.85 9.17
C VAL A 86 -8.38 5.11 7.69
N THR A 87 -7.16 5.49 7.32
CA THR A 87 -6.76 5.74 5.94
C THR A 87 -5.63 4.80 5.53
N ALA A 88 -5.66 4.26 4.32
CA ALA A 88 -4.59 3.42 3.78
C ALA A 88 -4.14 3.86 2.38
N THR A 89 -2.84 3.81 2.12
CA THR A 89 -2.25 3.95 0.78
C THR A 89 -1.37 2.75 0.45
N ALA A 90 -1.20 2.44 -0.84
CA ALA A 90 -0.28 1.41 -1.32
C ALA A 90 0.89 2.05 -2.07
N THR A 91 2.05 1.43 -1.95
CA THR A 91 3.27 1.74 -2.70
C THR A 91 3.75 0.49 -3.41
N ASP A 92 3.85 0.56 -4.73
CA ASP A 92 4.34 -0.55 -5.57
C ASP A 92 5.87 -0.73 -5.44
N ALA A 93 6.41 -1.72 -6.15
CA ALA A 93 7.85 -2.01 -6.14
C ALA A 93 8.71 -0.93 -6.83
N ALA A 94 8.11 -0.10 -7.69
CA ALA A 94 8.75 1.02 -8.36
C ALA A 94 8.74 2.30 -7.50
N GLY A 95 7.98 2.32 -6.41
CA GLY A 95 7.86 3.44 -5.48
C GLY A 95 6.69 4.40 -5.80
N ASN A 96 5.79 4.05 -6.72
CA ASN A 96 4.61 4.86 -7.01
C ASN A 96 3.57 4.67 -5.91
N VAL A 97 2.90 5.76 -5.52
CA VAL A 97 1.94 5.78 -4.40
C VAL A 97 0.52 5.97 -4.90
N SER A 98 -0.40 5.15 -4.39
CA SER A 98 -1.83 5.21 -4.73
C SER A 98 -2.53 6.45 -4.16
N GLN A 99 -3.77 6.66 -4.61
CA GLN A 99 -4.75 7.45 -3.85
C GLN A 99 -5.11 6.73 -2.53
N PRO A 100 -5.61 7.46 -1.51
CA PRO A 100 -6.02 6.86 -0.25
C PRO A 100 -7.35 6.11 -0.33
N GLY A 101 -7.46 4.99 0.36
CA GLY A 101 -8.71 4.37 0.79
C GLY A 101 -9.01 4.72 2.24
N ASN A 102 -10.29 4.76 2.62
CA ASN A 102 -10.71 5.11 3.98
C ASN A 102 -11.83 4.21 4.50
N THR A 103 -11.93 4.13 5.83
CA THR A 103 -13.09 3.63 6.55
C THR A 103 -13.21 4.38 7.88
N VAL A 104 -14.39 4.27 8.50
CA VAL A 104 -14.61 4.72 9.88
C VAL A 104 -14.83 3.49 10.75
N ILE A 105 -14.32 3.51 11.97
CA ILE A 105 -14.56 2.46 12.97
C ILE A 105 -16.02 2.52 13.42
N ASP A 106 -16.71 1.38 13.32
CA ASP A 106 -18.08 1.19 13.82
C ASP A 106 -18.05 0.31 15.08
N GLY A 107 -18.32 0.92 16.23
CA GLY A 107 -18.43 0.26 17.52
C GLY A 107 -19.88 -0.09 17.90
N THR A 108 -20.87 0.21 17.04
CA THR A 108 -22.28 0.02 17.38
C THR A 108 -22.70 -1.42 17.12
N ALA A 109 -23.12 -2.11 18.19
CA ALA A 109 -23.66 -3.46 18.05
C ALA A 109 -25.06 -3.40 17.39
N PRO A 110 -25.43 -4.38 16.55
CA PRO A 110 -26.79 -4.51 16.06
C PRO A 110 -27.79 -4.62 17.21
N THR A 111 -28.99 -4.05 17.04
CA THR A 111 -30.06 -4.20 18.01
C THR A 111 -30.54 -5.66 18.06
N ALA A 112 -30.80 -6.17 19.27
CA ALA A 112 -31.32 -7.52 19.45
C ALA A 112 -32.74 -7.65 18.84
N PRO A 113 -33.09 -8.81 18.26
CA PRO A 113 -34.46 -9.09 17.84
C PRO A 113 -35.45 -9.03 19.02
N ALA A 114 -36.67 -8.56 18.76
CA ALA A 114 -37.76 -8.46 19.74
C ALA A 114 -38.37 -9.82 20.11
#